data_AF-A0A960I7U3-F1
#
_entry.id   AF-A0A960I7U3-F1
#
_cell.length_a   1.000
_cell.length_b   1.000
_cell.length_c   1.000
_cell.angle_alpha   90.00
_cell.angle_beta   90.00
_cell.angle_gamma   90.00
#
_symmetry.space_group_name_H-M   'P 1'
#
loop_
_entity.id
_entity.type
_entity.pdbx_description
1 polymer ?
#
loop_
_entity_poly.entity_id
_entity_poly.type
_entity_poly.pdbx_seq_one_letter_code
_entity_poly.pdbx_strand_id
1 'polypeptide(L)'
;MTTPDERRAAGHETFAEVNGFPSPEPTHPITELTIDHVFGEVWRRPGLSRRDRRWIAITAVAAAGAETALGIHVEGALRSGDITIDELREAVAHFTVYQGFPRATVLHFAVEAAWNKLQGEQS
;
A
#
# COMPACT_ATOMS: atom_id res chain seq x y z
N MET A 1 22.68 9.58 -13.73
CA MET A 1 21.83 10.07 -12.62
C MET A 1 20.50 10.45 -13.26
N THR A 2 19.39 9.86 -12.82
CA THR A 2 18.06 10.16 -13.36
C THR A 2 17.71 11.62 -13.08
N THR A 3 17.21 12.34 -14.07
CA THR A 3 16.80 13.75 -13.91
C THR A 3 15.58 13.85 -12.97
N PRO A 4 15.29 15.03 -12.39
CA PRO A 4 14.08 15.23 -11.59
C PRO A 4 12.79 14.86 -12.35
N ASP A 5 12.70 15.21 -13.63
CA ASP A 5 11.51 14.95 -14.45
C ASP A 5 11.34 13.46 -14.78
N GLU A 6 12.44 12.77 -15.12
CA GLU A 6 12.44 11.32 -15.33
C GLU A 6 12.02 10.56 -14.06
N ARG A 7 12.47 11.04 -12.89
CA ARG A 7 12.13 10.45 -11.59
C ARG A 7 10.65 10.62 -11.27
N ARG A 8 10.10 11.81 -11.52
CA ARG A 8 8.68 12.09 -11.34
C ARG A 8 7.82 11.22 -12.23
N ALA A 9 8.17 11.13 -13.52
CA ALA A 9 7.48 10.26 -14.47
C ALA A 9 7.48 8.79 -14.02
N ALA A 10 8.64 8.26 -13.61
CA ALA A 10 8.74 6.92 -13.05
C ALA A 10 7.94 6.75 -11.74
N GLY A 11 7.84 7.81 -10.94
CA GLY A 11 7.03 7.85 -9.73
C GLY A 11 5.55 7.71 -10.01
N HIS A 12 5.02 8.41 -11.02
CA HIS A 12 3.62 8.28 -11.43
C HIS A 12 3.29 6.87 -11.93
N GLU A 13 4.16 6.29 -12.75
CA GLU A 13 4.02 4.91 -13.23
C GLU A 13 4.00 3.92 -12.05
N THR A 14 5.00 4.00 -11.18
CA THR A 14 5.12 3.10 -10.03
C THR A 14 3.95 3.27 -9.06
N PHE A 15 3.48 4.50 -8.83
CA PHE A 15 2.29 4.76 -8.01
C PHE A 15 1.08 4.00 -8.58
N ALA A 16 0.86 4.09 -9.89
CA ALA A 16 -0.31 3.49 -10.53
C ALA A 16 -0.24 1.96 -10.47
N GLU A 17 0.93 1.37 -10.73
CA GLU A 17 1.14 -0.08 -10.59
C GLU A 17 0.94 -0.57 -9.16
N VAL A 18 1.48 0.17 -8.18
CA VAL A 18 1.44 -0.21 -6.78
C VAL A 18 0.01 -0.09 -6.25
N ASN A 19 -0.69 1.01 -6.52
CA ASN A 19 -1.99 1.27 -5.90
C ASN A 19 -3.20 0.81 -6.73
N GLY A 20 -3.00 0.48 -8.01
CA GLY A 20 -4.06 0.04 -8.91
C GLY A 20 -5.03 1.15 -9.33
N PHE A 21 -4.63 2.42 -9.19
CA PHE A 21 -5.37 3.59 -9.69
C PHE A 21 -4.40 4.71 -10.10
N PRO A 22 -4.80 5.64 -11.00
CA PRO A 22 -3.92 6.67 -11.49
C PRO A 22 -3.35 7.57 -10.38
N SER A 23 -2.08 7.93 -10.50
CA SER A 23 -1.48 8.93 -9.61
C SER A 23 -2.15 10.29 -9.79
N PRO A 24 -2.50 10.99 -8.68
CA PRO A 24 -2.90 12.38 -8.77
C PRO A 24 -1.72 13.29 -9.12
N GLU A 25 -2.03 14.52 -9.54
CA GLU A 25 -1.03 15.56 -9.73
C GLU A 25 -0.47 16.03 -8.37
N PRO A 26 0.86 16.03 -8.16
CA PRO A 26 1.46 16.44 -6.90
C PRO A 26 1.49 17.97 -6.79
N THR A 27 0.44 18.55 -6.18
CA THR A 27 0.32 20.01 -6.00
C THR A 27 0.84 20.52 -4.66
N HIS A 28 1.44 19.66 -3.82
CA HIS A 28 1.93 20.00 -2.49
C HIS A 28 3.27 19.29 -2.20
N PRO A 29 4.19 19.89 -1.42
CA PRO A 29 5.51 19.28 -1.16
C PRO A 29 5.47 17.83 -0.66
N ILE A 30 4.45 17.46 0.14
CA ILE A 30 4.31 16.07 0.61
C ILE A 30 3.91 15.10 -0.51
N THR A 31 3.07 15.53 -1.46
CA THR A 31 2.67 14.71 -2.59
C THR A 31 3.79 14.65 -3.62
N GLU A 32 4.56 15.73 -3.81
CA GLU A 32 5.80 15.73 -4.60
C GLU A 32 6.81 14.72 -4.04
N LEU A 33 7.11 14.77 -2.74
CA LEU A 33 8.00 13.79 -2.08
C LEU A 33 7.48 12.35 -2.22
N THR A 34 6.16 12.17 -2.15
CA THR A 34 5.55 10.86 -2.31
C THR A 34 5.79 10.33 -3.73
N ILE A 35 5.51 11.12 -4.77
CA ILE A 35 5.71 10.69 -6.15
C ILE A 35 7.20 10.53 -6.47
N ASP A 36 8.02 11.53 -6.17
CA ASP A 36 9.41 11.56 -6.62
C ASP A 36 10.29 10.60 -5.82
N HIS A 37 10.14 10.57 -4.50
CA HIS A 37 11.03 9.80 -3.63
C HIS A 37 10.45 8.43 -3.29
N VAL A 38 9.22 8.36 -2.79
CA VAL A 38 8.64 7.07 -2.39
C VAL A 38 8.45 6.18 -3.62
N PHE A 39 7.72 6.66 -4.62
CA PHE A 39 7.43 5.86 -5.81
C PHE A 39 8.51 5.95 -6.89
N GLY A 40 9.13 7.12 -7.09
CA GLY A 40 10.18 7.31 -8.10
C GLY A 40 11.51 6.65 -7.76
N GLU A 41 11.78 6.39 -6.46
CA GLU A 41 13.03 5.79 -6.01
C GLU A 41 12.81 4.56 -5.12
N VAL A 42 12.19 4.70 -3.93
CA VAL A 42 12.22 3.67 -2.88
C VAL A 42 11.53 2.38 -3.30
N TRP A 43 10.35 2.45 -3.92
CA TRP A 43 9.60 1.28 -4.38
C TRP A 43 10.25 0.58 -5.58
N ARG A 44 11.16 1.26 -6.30
CA ARG A 44 11.87 0.76 -7.48
C ARG A 44 13.25 0.19 -7.19
N ARG A 45 13.70 0.25 -5.93
CA ARG A 45 15.01 -0.32 -5.53
C ARG A 45 15.07 -1.82 -5.87
N PRO A 46 16.23 -2.38 -6.21
CA PRO A 46 16.36 -3.82 -6.34
C PRO A 46 16.36 -4.51 -4.97
N GLY A 47 16.23 -5.85 -4.97
CA GLY A 47 16.45 -6.71 -3.80
C GLY A 47 15.19 -7.22 -3.09
N LEU A 48 14.05 -6.52 -3.23
CA LEU A 48 12.74 -7.01 -2.79
C LEU A 48 11.77 -6.96 -3.96
N SER A 49 10.79 -7.87 -4.00
CA SER A 49 9.67 -7.75 -4.92
C SER A 49 8.70 -6.65 -4.44
N ARG A 50 7.81 -6.20 -5.34
CA ARG A 50 6.74 -5.26 -4.96
C ARG A 50 5.83 -5.84 -3.87
N ARG A 51 5.53 -7.14 -3.98
CA ARG A 51 4.78 -7.92 -2.98
C ARG A 51 5.46 -7.91 -1.60
N ASP A 52 6.79 -8.10 -1.54
CA ASP A 52 7.50 -8.07 -0.26
C ASP A 52 7.46 -6.68 0.40
N ARG A 53 7.64 -5.62 -0.41
CA ARG A 53 7.51 -4.24 0.06
C ARG A 53 6.11 -3.95 0.58
N ARG A 54 5.09 -4.50 -0.08
CA ARG A 54 3.70 -4.34 0.36
C ARG A 54 3.49 -4.91 1.75
N TRP A 55 4.00 -6.11 2.03
CA TRP A 55 3.91 -6.71 3.37
C TRP A 55 4.61 -5.88 4.44
N ILE A 56 5.80 -5.35 4.14
CA ILE A 56 6.52 -4.46 5.05
C ILE A 56 5.67 -3.21 5.32
N ALA A 57 5.13 -2.58 4.28
CA ALA A 57 4.34 -1.37 4.42
C ALA A 57 3.06 -1.60 5.25
N ILE A 58 2.25 -2.61 4.90
CA ILE A 58 1.00 -2.95 5.60
C ILE A 58 1.27 -3.24 7.07
N THR A 59 2.25 -4.08 7.38
CA THR A 59 2.53 -4.46 8.78
C THR A 59 3.09 -3.30 9.58
N ALA A 60 3.90 -2.43 8.98
CA ALA A 60 4.45 -1.24 9.63
C ALA A 60 3.36 -0.20 9.97
N VAL A 61 2.40 0.04 9.08
CA VAL A 61 1.29 0.99 9.32
C VAL A 61 0.16 0.41 10.17
N ALA A 62 0.03 -0.93 10.23
CA ALA A 62 -0.87 -1.64 11.15
C ALA A 62 -0.33 -1.74 12.58
N ALA A 63 0.97 -2.00 12.76
CA ALA A 63 1.71 -1.48 13.91
C ALA A 63 1.65 0.06 13.83
N ALA A 64 2.22 0.92 14.65
CA ALA A 64 1.98 2.39 14.56
C ALA A 64 0.50 2.89 14.70
N GLY A 65 -0.56 2.18 14.28
CA GLY A 65 -1.96 2.60 14.38
C GLY A 65 -2.39 3.62 13.32
N ALA A 66 -1.78 3.63 12.13
CA ALA A 66 -2.03 4.62 11.10
C ALA A 66 -3.18 4.20 10.17
N GLU A 67 -4.42 4.26 10.65
CA GLU A 67 -5.61 3.70 10.00
C GLU A 67 -5.84 4.18 8.56
N THR A 68 -5.69 5.48 8.29
CA THR A 68 -5.85 6.04 6.95
C THR A 68 -4.83 5.46 5.96
N ALA A 69 -3.56 5.38 6.37
CA ALA A 69 -2.52 4.80 5.53
C ALA A 69 -2.71 3.30 5.36
N LEU A 70 -3.18 2.62 6.41
CA LEU A 70 -3.47 1.18 6.37
C LEU A 70 -4.55 0.85 5.33
N GLY A 71 -5.66 1.59 5.32
CA GLY A 71 -6.70 1.42 4.32
C GLY A 71 -6.18 1.56 2.89
N ILE A 72 -5.37 2.59 2.62
CA ILE A 72 -4.74 2.82 1.31
C ILE A 72 -3.84 1.63 0.93
N HIS A 73 -3.01 1.15 1.86
CA HIS A 73 -2.09 0.06 1.55
C HIS A 73 -2.79 -1.26 1.29
N VAL A 74 -3.83 -1.58 2.05
CA VAL A 74 -4.64 -2.79 1.90
C VAL A 74 -5.45 -2.75 0.61
N GLU A 75 -6.13 -1.65 0.32
CA GLU A 75 -6.88 -1.48 -0.94
C GLU A 75 -5.95 -1.59 -2.14
N GLY A 76 -4.80 -0.91 -2.11
CA GLY A 76 -3.81 -0.99 -3.18
C GLY A 76 -3.24 -2.40 -3.38
N ALA A 77 -3.06 -3.18 -2.32
CA ALA A 77 -2.61 -4.57 -2.41
C ALA A 77 -3.62 -5.45 -3.14
N LEU A 78 -4.91 -5.28 -2.83
CA LEU A 78 -6.00 -6.04 -3.46
C LEU A 78 -6.21 -5.61 -4.92
N ARG A 79 -6.23 -4.29 -5.20
CA ARG A 79 -6.40 -3.77 -6.58
C ARG A 79 -5.28 -4.19 -7.52
N SER A 80 -4.03 -4.12 -7.07
CA SER A 80 -2.87 -4.53 -7.87
C SER A 80 -2.75 -6.04 -8.05
N GLY A 81 -3.45 -6.83 -7.22
CA GLY A 81 -3.30 -8.28 -7.17
C GLY A 81 -1.99 -8.75 -6.54
N ASP A 82 -1.22 -7.86 -5.90
CA ASP A 82 0.04 -8.20 -5.23
C ASP A 82 -0.18 -9.20 -4.09
N ILE A 83 -1.34 -9.11 -3.41
CA ILE A 83 -1.73 -9.93 -2.26
C ILE A 83 -3.22 -10.29 -2.38
N THR A 84 -3.57 -11.54 -2.09
CA THR A 84 -4.96 -11.99 -2.12
C THR A 84 -5.70 -11.69 -0.80
N ILE A 85 -7.04 -11.71 -0.83
CA ILE A 85 -7.85 -11.56 0.39
C ILE A 85 -7.57 -12.66 1.42
N ASP A 86 -7.35 -13.90 0.98
CA ASP A 86 -7.06 -15.03 1.87
C ASP A 86 -5.72 -14.84 2.57
N GLU A 87 -4.71 -14.34 1.85
CA GLU A 87 -3.41 -14.01 2.43
C GLU A 87 -3.49 -12.86 3.45
N LEU A 88 -4.30 -11.83 3.20
CA LEU A 88 -4.53 -10.74 4.15
C LEU A 88 -5.23 -11.24 5.43
N ARG A 89 -6.22 -12.12 5.30
CA ARG A 89 -6.92 -12.71 6.44
C ARG A 89 -6.00 -13.60 7.28
N GLU A 90 -5.13 -14.38 6.63
CA GLU A 90 -4.10 -15.16 7.34
C GLU A 90 -3.07 -14.23 8.03
N ALA A 91 -2.67 -13.14 7.36
CA ALA A 91 -1.77 -12.16 7.95
C ALA A 91 -2.37 -11.47 9.17
N VAL A 92 -3.70 -11.22 9.22
CA VAL A 92 -4.39 -10.73 10.43
C VAL A 92 -4.19 -11.70 11.60
N ALA A 93 -4.41 -13.01 11.36
CA ALA A 93 -4.24 -14.04 12.39
C ALA A 93 -2.79 -14.07 12.90
N HIS A 94 -1.82 -14.07 12.00
CA HIS A 94 -0.40 -14.07 12.36
C HIS A 94 0.02 -12.76 13.06
N PHE A 95 -0.46 -11.60 12.60
CA PHE A 95 -0.18 -10.29 13.18
C PHE A 95 -0.72 -10.15 14.62
N THR A 96 -1.86 -10.78 14.91
CA THR A 96 -2.47 -10.82 16.25
C THR A 96 -1.49 -11.35 17.30
N VAL A 97 -0.68 -12.35 16.96
CA VAL A 97 0.30 -12.96 17.87
C VAL A 97 1.37 -11.96 18.32
N TYR A 98 1.76 -11.02 17.47
CA TYR A 98 2.88 -10.10 17.72
C TYR A 98 2.44 -8.70 18.14
N GLN A 99 1.22 -8.27 17.78
CA GLN A 99 0.73 -6.91 18.01
C GLN A 99 -0.54 -6.87 18.87
N GLY A 100 -1.04 -8.03 19.28
CA GLY A 100 -2.23 -8.17 20.12
C GLY A 100 -3.53 -7.89 19.39
N PHE A 101 -4.63 -8.32 20.03
CA PHE A 101 -5.98 -8.18 19.50
C PHE A 101 -6.38 -6.74 19.14
N PRO A 102 -6.08 -5.70 19.95
CA PRO A 102 -6.55 -4.34 19.62
C PRO A 102 -6.07 -3.84 18.26
N ARG A 103 -4.78 -4.02 17.93
CA ARG A 103 -4.23 -3.61 16.62
C ARG A 103 -4.65 -4.55 15.50
N ALA A 104 -4.73 -5.85 15.78
CA ALA A 104 -5.19 -6.81 14.79
C ALA A 104 -6.64 -6.59 14.37
N THR A 105 -7.52 -6.18 15.30
CA THR A 105 -8.90 -5.82 14.99
C THR A 105 -8.99 -4.63 14.04
N VAL A 106 -8.11 -3.63 14.19
CA VAL A 106 -8.02 -2.50 13.24
C VAL A 106 -7.59 -2.98 11.85
N LEU A 107 -6.57 -3.84 11.77
CA LEU A 107 -6.15 -4.45 10.50
C LEU A 107 -7.26 -5.29 9.87
N HIS A 108 -7.95 -6.12 10.66
CA HIS A 108 -9.09 -6.91 10.21
C HIS A 108 -10.16 -6.03 9.55
N PHE A 109 -10.58 -4.95 10.22
CA PHE A 109 -11.61 -4.07 9.65
C PHE A 109 -11.13 -3.34 8.39
N ALA A 110 -9.86 -2.93 8.33
CA ALA A 110 -9.30 -2.35 7.10
C ALA A 110 -9.34 -3.34 5.93
N VAL A 111 -8.99 -4.61 6.17
CA VAL A 111 -9.05 -5.70 5.19
C VAL A 111 -10.47 -5.93 4.67
N GLU A 112 -11.42 -6.14 5.57
CA GLU A 112 -12.81 -6.44 5.16
C GLU A 112 -13.49 -5.22 4.51
N ALA A 113 -13.23 -4.00 5.01
CA ALA A 113 -13.76 -2.77 4.41
C ALA A 113 -13.25 -2.57 2.98
N ALA A 114 -11.95 -2.74 2.74
CA ALA A 114 -11.36 -2.66 1.42
C ALA A 114 -11.91 -3.74 0.48
N TRP A 115 -12.03 -4.99 0.97
CA TRP A 115 -12.57 -6.09 0.17
C TRP A 115 -14.02 -5.84 -0.24
N ASN A 116 -14.88 -5.46 0.71
CA ASN A 116 -16.29 -5.19 0.44
C ASN A 116 -16.47 -4.04 -0.55
N LYS A 117 -15.67 -2.98 -0.41
CA LYS A 117 -15.66 -1.86 -1.37
C LYS A 117 -15.36 -2.36 -2.80
N LEU A 118 -14.33 -3.19 -2.97
CA LEU A 118 -13.93 -3.69 -4.29
C LEU A 118 -14.96 -4.65 -4.90
N GLN A 119 -15.64 -5.46 -4.09
CA GLN A 119 -16.73 -6.31 -4.59
C GLN A 119 -17.95 -5.48 -5.05
N GLY A 120 -18.25 -4.38 -4.34
CA GLY A 120 -19.32 -3.46 -4.71
C GLY A 120 -19.07 -2.70 -6.01
N GLU A 121 -17.81 -2.43 -6.37
CA GLU A 121 -17.45 -1.78 -7.66
C GLU A 121 -17.64 -2.70 -8.87
N GLN A 122 -17.74 -4.02 -8.66
CA GLN A 122 -17.87 -5.03 -9.71
C GLN A 122 -19.33 -5.44 -10.00
N SER A 123 -20.29 -4.90 -9.22
CA SER A 123 -21.73 -5.20 -9.32
C SER A 123 -22.48 -4.10 -10.09
#